data_AF-A0A6V7LU97-F1
#
_entry.id   AF-A0A6V7LU97-F1
#
_cell.length_a   1.000
_cell.length_b   1.000
_cell.length_c   1.000
_cell.angle_alpha   90.00
_cell.angle_beta   90.00
_cell.angle_gamma   90.00
#
_symmetry.space_group_name_H-M   'P 1'
#
loop_
_entity.id
_entity.type
_entity.pdbx_description
1 polymer ?
#
loop_
_entity_poly.entity_id
_entity_poly.type
_entity_poly.pdbx_seq_one_letter_code
_entity_poly.pdbx_strand_id
1 'polypeptide(L)'
;FIITSAMNESANPCEDYYEYSCGNWGKLNPRPPGRGTFSYWELIADSIDPKLENILQRADAPTDNEAIRKARKVYQKCADS
;
A
#
# COMPACT_ATOMS: atom_id res chain seq x y z
N PHE A 1 7.26 -10.30 -5.65
CA PHE A 1 7.07 -11.66 -5.12
C PHE A 1 5.62 -11.97 -4.71
N ILE A 2 4.77 -11.01 -4.37
CA ILE A 2 3.36 -11.27 -3.98
C ILE A 2 2.47 -11.67 -5.16
N ILE A 3 2.72 -11.13 -6.36
CA ILE A 3 1.91 -11.39 -7.56
C ILE A 3 1.86 -12.89 -7.90
N THR A 4 3.00 -13.58 -7.84
CA THR A 4 3.08 -15.03 -8.12
C THR A 4 2.45 -15.87 -7.02
N SER A 5 2.48 -15.42 -5.76
CA SER A 5 1.89 -16.15 -4.64
C SER A 5 0.35 -16.16 -4.68
N ALA A 6 -0.27 -15.17 -5.32
CA ALA A 6 -1.73 -15.08 -5.44
C ALA A 6 -2.33 -15.99 -6.52
N MET A 7 -1.49 -16.58 -7.37
CA MET A 7 -1.93 -17.43 -8.48
C MET A 7 -2.50 -18.76 -7.97
N ASN A 8 -3.57 -19.23 -8.61
CA ASN A 8 -4.08 -20.59 -8.48
C ASN A 8 -3.77 -21.38 -9.75
N GLU A 9 -2.61 -22.03 -9.77
CA GLU A 9 -2.14 -22.80 -10.94
C GLU A 9 -3.02 -24.02 -11.28
N SER A 10 -3.94 -24.41 -10.40
CA SER A 10 -4.91 -25.48 -10.67
C SER A 10 -6.10 -25.01 -11.51
N ALA A 11 -6.33 -23.70 -11.65
CA ALA A 11 -7.38 -23.16 -12.48
C ALA A 11 -6.93 -23.04 -13.95
N ASN A 12 -7.83 -23.28 -14.90
CA ASN A 12 -7.51 -23.13 -16.32
C ASN A 12 -7.57 -21.64 -16.72
N PRO A 13 -6.46 -21.02 -17.15
CA PRO A 13 -6.42 -19.60 -17.51
C PRO A 13 -7.30 -19.25 -18.72
N CYS A 14 -7.61 -20.21 -19.59
CA CYS A 14 -8.48 -19.99 -20.76
C CYS A 14 -9.97 -19.88 -20.38
N GLU A 15 -10.35 -20.44 -19.23
CA GLU A 15 -11.73 -20.47 -18.75
C GLU A 15 -11.99 -19.36 -17.71
N ASP A 16 -11.08 -19.21 -16.75
CA ASP A 16 -11.13 -18.16 -15.73
C ASP A 16 -9.72 -17.64 -15.41
N TYR A 17 -9.33 -16.61 -16.16
CA TYR A 17 -8.03 -15.97 -15.98
C TYR A 17 -7.91 -15.27 -14.61
N TYR A 18 -9.02 -14.81 -14.03
CA TYR A 18 -9.01 -14.17 -12.73
C TYR A 18 -8.71 -15.19 -11.63
N GLU A 19 -9.37 -16.33 -11.63
CA GLU A 19 -9.10 -17.41 -10.67
C GLU A 19 -7.65 -17.92 -10.84
N TYR A 20 -7.18 -18.12 -12.06
CA TYR A 20 -5.79 -18.51 -12.30
C TYR A 20 -4.77 -17.50 -11.75
N SER A 21 -4.96 -16.21 -12.00
CA SER A 21 -3.99 -15.17 -11.62
C SER A 21 -4.09 -14.72 -10.16
N CYS A 22 -5.30 -14.72 -9.59
CA CYS A 22 -5.62 -14.09 -8.31
C CYS A 22 -6.41 -14.99 -7.34
N GLY A 23 -6.75 -16.22 -7.71
CA GLY A 23 -7.68 -17.08 -6.96
C GLY A 23 -7.26 -17.39 -5.51
N ASN A 24 -5.98 -17.26 -5.18
CA ASN A 24 -5.49 -17.40 -3.81
C ASN A 24 -5.39 -16.07 -3.04
N TRP A 25 -5.61 -14.91 -3.68
CA TRP A 25 -5.47 -13.59 -3.08
C TRP A 25 -6.28 -13.45 -1.78
N GLY A 26 -7.59 -13.71 -1.83
CA GLY A 26 -8.46 -13.52 -0.67
C GLY A 26 -8.14 -14.45 0.51
N LYS A 27 -7.50 -15.60 0.26
CA LYS A 27 -7.06 -16.55 1.30
C LYS A 27 -5.76 -16.08 1.96
N LEU A 28 -4.81 -15.58 1.16
CA LEU A 28 -3.50 -15.12 1.64
C LEU A 28 -3.54 -13.70 2.22
N ASN A 29 -4.44 -12.86 1.71
CA ASN A 29 -4.56 -11.45 2.04
C ASN A 29 -6.02 -11.16 2.42
N PRO A 30 -6.49 -11.64 3.59
CA PRO A 30 -7.84 -11.40 4.05
C PRO A 30 -8.07 -9.89 4.21
N ARG A 31 -9.23 -9.41 3.75
CA ARG A 31 -9.57 -7.99 3.83
C ARG A 31 -9.63 -7.53 5.30
N PRO A 32 -8.86 -6.50 5.68
CA PRO A 32 -8.94 -5.95 7.03
C PRO A 32 -10.35 -5.43 7.37
N PRO A 33 -10.78 -5.50 8.64
CA PRO A 33 -12.04 -4.92 9.08
C PRO A 33 -12.14 -3.42 8.71
N GLY A 34 -13.34 -3.00 8.30
CA GLY A 34 -13.60 -1.60 7.94
C GLY A 34 -13.17 -1.18 6.53
N ARG A 35 -12.51 -2.05 5.77
CA ARG A 35 -12.21 -1.79 4.35
C ARG A 35 -13.28 -2.39 3.44
N GLY A 36 -13.67 -1.65 2.39
CA GLY A 36 -14.56 -2.16 1.34
C GLY A 36 -13.84 -3.08 0.35
N THR A 37 -12.63 -2.69 -0.04
CA THR A 37 -11.74 -3.41 -0.96
C THR A 37 -10.41 -3.72 -0.31
N PHE A 38 -9.74 -4.77 -0.78
CA PHE A 38 -8.35 -5.03 -0.43
C PHE A 38 -7.69 -5.76 -1.59
N SER A 39 -6.93 -5.00 -2.37
CA SER A 39 -6.17 -5.49 -3.51
C SER A 39 -4.67 -5.30 -3.23
N TYR A 40 -3.86 -5.66 -4.22
CA TYR A 40 -2.44 -5.42 -4.20
C TYR A 40 -2.07 -3.95 -4.00
N TRP A 41 -2.90 -3.01 -4.47
CA TRP A 41 -2.64 -1.58 -4.30
C TRP A 41 -2.72 -1.13 -2.85
N GLU A 42 -3.77 -1.54 -2.12
CA GLU A 42 -3.91 -1.22 -0.70
C GLU A 42 -2.77 -1.84 0.12
N LEU A 43 -2.33 -3.04 -0.24
CA LEU A 43 -1.17 -3.66 0.41
C LEU A 43 0.12 -2.86 0.19
N ILE A 44 0.35 -2.34 -1.02
CA ILE A 44 1.49 -1.46 -1.28
C ILE A 44 1.36 -0.16 -0.49
N ALA A 45 0.20 0.49 -0.53
CA ALA A 45 -0.05 1.75 0.17
C ALA A 45 0.24 1.60 1.67
N ASP A 46 -0.30 0.56 2.31
CA ASP A 46 -0.04 0.24 3.72
C ASP A 46 1.46 0.05 4.04
N SER A 47 2.26 -0.39 3.06
CA SER A 47 3.71 -0.56 3.21
C SER A 47 4.53 0.73 2.98
N ILE A 48 3.91 1.74 2.36
CA ILE A 48 4.53 3.03 2.03
C ILE A 48 4.13 4.09 3.06
N ASP A 49 2.87 4.13 3.47
CA ASP A 49 2.32 5.12 4.40
C ASP A 49 3.18 5.34 5.65
N PRO A 50 3.61 4.31 6.41
CA PRO A 50 4.47 4.53 7.58
C PRO A 50 5.85 5.10 7.23
N LYS A 51 6.37 4.83 6.03
CA LYS A 51 7.63 5.41 5.56
C LYS A 51 7.44 6.89 5.21
N LEU A 52 6.34 7.22 4.56
CA LEU A 52 5.99 8.59 4.23
C LEU A 52 5.75 9.41 5.49
N GLU A 53 4.99 8.89 6.45
CA GLU A 53 4.82 9.46 7.79
C GLU A 53 6.16 9.74 8.45
N ASN A 54 7.06 8.75 8.48
CA ASN A 54 8.39 8.93 9.06
C ASN A 54 9.20 10.04 8.35
N ILE A 55 9.10 10.16 7.02
CA ILE A 55 9.77 11.24 6.27
C ILE A 55 9.13 12.60 6.60
N LEU A 56 7.82 12.65 6.77
CA LEU A 56 7.07 13.88 6.98
C LEU A 56 7.13 14.40 8.42
N GLN A 57 7.38 13.52 9.40
CA GLN A 57 7.55 13.88 10.82
C GLN A 57 8.95 14.40 11.16
N ARG A 58 9.96 14.13 10.33
CA ARG A 58 11.34 14.59 10.58
C ARG A 58 11.45 16.11 10.57
N ALA A 59 12.44 16.64 11.30
CA ALA A 59 12.83 18.05 11.20
C ALA A 59 13.45 18.35 9.82
N ASP A 60 13.35 19.61 9.38
CA ASP A 60 13.97 20.11 8.16
C ASP A 60 15.49 19.89 8.15
N ALA A 61 16.00 19.37 7.03
CA ALA A 61 17.43 19.25 6.75
C ALA A 61 17.91 20.40 5.86
N PRO A 62 19.21 20.78 5.93
CA PRO A 62 19.77 21.82 5.05
C PRO A 62 19.60 21.54 3.56
N THR A 63 19.55 20.25 3.17
CA THR A 63 19.37 19.78 1.78
C THR A 63 17.92 19.80 1.31
N ASP A 64 16.95 20.02 2.19
CA ASP A 64 15.55 19.97 1.81
C ASP A 64 15.15 21.22 1.02
N ASN A 65 14.57 20.98 -0.15
CA ASN A 65 13.95 22.02 -0.94
C ASN A 65 12.67 22.55 -0.28
N GLU A 66 12.19 23.69 -0.78
CA GLU A 66 11.03 24.37 -0.21
C GLU A 66 9.75 23.51 -0.20
N ALA A 67 9.57 22.66 -1.21
CA ALA A 67 8.39 21.80 -1.32
C ALA A 67 8.35 20.75 -0.20
N ILE A 68 9.48 20.12 0.12
CA ILE A 68 9.59 19.14 1.20
C ILE A 68 9.28 19.79 2.56
N ARG A 69 9.86 20.96 2.82
CA ARG A 69 9.64 21.71 4.08
C ARG A 69 8.17 22.09 4.25
N LYS A 70 7.53 22.55 3.18
CA LYS A 70 6.09 22.86 3.17
C LYS A 70 5.24 21.61 3.43
N ALA A 71 5.54 20.49 2.76
CA ALA A 71 4.82 19.24 2.95
C ALA A 71 4.89 18.75 4.40
N ARG A 72 6.08 18.78 5.03
CA ARG A 72 6.28 18.45 6.45
C ARG A 72 5.47 19.34 7.38
N LYS A 73 5.56 20.66 7.18
CA LYS A 73 4.83 21.63 8.00
C LYS A 73 3.33 21.44 7.93
N VAL A 74 2.78 21.13 6.76
CA VAL A 74 1.35 20.83 6.60
C VAL A 74 1.01 19.52 7.31
N TYR A 75 1.79 18.46 7.09
CA TYR A 75 1.56 17.16 7.70
C TYR A 75 1.58 17.21 9.23
N GLN A 76 2.63 17.79 9.83
CA GLN A 76 2.78 17.89 11.29
C GLN A 76 1.61 18.66 11.93
N LYS A 77 1.16 19.75 11.30
CA LYS A 77 -0.02 20.48 11.77
C LYS A 77 -1.31 19.67 11.77
N CYS A 78 -1.46 18.72 10.85
CA CYS A 78 -2.60 17.82 10.77
C CYS A 78 -2.46 16.60 11.69
N ALA A 79 -1.23 16.18 12.00
CA ALA A 79 -0.99 15.03 12.87
C ALA A 79 -1.08 15.39 14.36
N ASP A 80 -0.77 16.65 14.73
CA ASP A 80 -0.84 17.17 16.10
C ASP A 80 -2.27 17.59 16.53
N SER A 81 -3.27 17.45 15.65
CA SER A 81 -4.68 17.80 15.89
C SER A 81 -5.55 16.57 16.16
#